data_AF-A0A429ZUK7-F1
#
_entry.id   AF-A0A429ZUK7-F1
#
_cell.length_a   1.000
_cell.length_b   1.000
_cell.length_c   1.000
_cell.angle_alpha   90.00
_cell.angle_beta   90.00
_cell.angle_gamma   90.00
#
_symmetry.space_group_name_H-M   'P 1'
#
loop_
_entity.id
_entity.type
_entity.pdbx_description
1 polymer ?
#
loop_
_entity_poly.entity_id
_entity_poly.type
_entity_poly.pdbx_seq_one_letter_code
_entity_poly.pdbx_strand_id
1 'polypeptide(L)'
;MKMKKIISSVTLLALSTLVLAACGGDKKDDTKTAKDSSASSSSVVKTETSKSSTSSETKTDAKADLKDGEYTLEEKNESNGYRTVFTIVVKDGKISESKYDNINKDGESKTADTKYNKMMKDKSGTSPDIFIPELNKALVEAQDPEVVDTVSGATSSSETFKDYAKQLVEAAKKGDTAKIEIDNKVEKK
;
A
#
# COMPACT_ATOMS: atom_id res chain seq x y z
N MET A 1 -12.31 18.79 -38.90
CA MET A 1 -13.56 18.05 -38.59
C MET A 1 -13.84 18.25 -37.11
N LYS A 2 -14.76 19.14 -36.75
CA LYS A 2 -16.17 18.88 -36.41
C LYS A 2 -16.32 18.25 -35.01
N MET A 3 -16.59 19.13 -34.04
CA MET A 3 -17.02 18.84 -32.67
C MET A 3 -18.26 17.96 -32.64
N LYS A 4 -18.51 17.29 -31.52
CA LYS A 4 -19.85 17.10 -30.92
C LYS A 4 -19.77 16.66 -29.45
N LYS A 5 -20.54 17.37 -28.62
CA LYS A 5 -20.93 17.09 -27.24
C LYS A 5 -21.99 15.96 -27.19
N ILE A 6 -22.24 15.32 -26.03
CA ILE A 6 -23.51 15.27 -25.25
C ILE A 6 -23.46 14.19 -24.12
N ILE A 7 -23.66 14.49 -22.83
CA ILE A 7 -24.90 14.57 -21.98
C ILE A 7 -25.40 13.22 -21.41
N SER A 8 -25.39 13.13 -20.06
CA SER A 8 -26.40 12.63 -19.10
C SER A 8 -27.20 11.33 -19.34
N SER A 9 -27.15 10.42 -18.35
CA SER A 9 -28.33 9.65 -17.89
C SER A 9 -28.09 9.07 -16.48
N VAL A 10 -28.78 9.58 -15.45
CA VAL A 10 -29.96 9.00 -14.76
C VAL A 10 -29.59 7.95 -13.70
N THR A 11 -29.47 8.32 -12.41
CA THR A 11 -30.47 8.32 -11.31
C THR A 11 -31.02 6.94 -10.85
N LEU A 12 -30.94 6.74 -9.52
CA LEU A 12 -31.79 5.95 -8.61
C LEU A 12 -31.77 4.42 -8.70
N LEU A 13 -31.14 3.78 -7.70
CA LEU A 13 -31.67 2.54 -7.11
C LEU A 13 -31.68 2.66 -5.58
N ALA A 14 -32.87 2.42 -5.04
CA ALA A 14 -33.30 2.75 -3.70
C ALA A 14 -32.89 1.71 -2.63
N LEU A 15 -32.74 2.25 -1.42
CA LEU A 15 -32.99 1.71 -0.07
C LEU A 15 -33.25 0.20 0.10
N SER A 16 -32.51 -0.40 1.04
CA SER A 16 -33.13 -1.27 2.04
C SER A 16 -32.31 -1.27 3.33
N THR A 17 -32.70 -0.41 4.28
CA THR A 17 -32.25 -0.45 5.67
C THR A 17 -33.09 -1.48 6.43
N LEU A 18 -32.49 -2.60 6.82
CA LEU A 18 -33.07 -3.50 7.80
C LEU A 18 -32.53 -3.13 9.19
N VAL A 19 -33.29 -2.32 9.93
CA VAL A 19 -33.13 -2.15 11.37
C VAL A 19 -33.82 -3.33 12.05
N LEU A 20 -33.04 -4.16 12.74
CA LEU A 20 -33.58 -5.16 13.66
C LEU A 20 -33.40 -4.65 15.09
N ALA A 21 -34.47 -4.05 15.61
CA ALA A 21 -34.63 -3.81 17.03
C ALA A 21 -35.10 -5.11 17.70
N ALA A 22 -34.37 -5.58 18.70
CA ALA A 22 -34.84 -6.58 19.65
C ALA A 22 -34.38 -6.20 21.06
N CYS A 23 -35.39 -6.08 21.95
CA CYS A 23 -35.36 -6.09 23.43
C CYS A 23 -34.04 -6.54 24.07
N GLY A 24 -33.49 -5.87 25.09
CA GLY A 24 -34.17 -5.38 26.30
C GLY A 24 -33.86 -6.34 27.46
N GLY A 25 -33.13 -5.88 28.49
CA GLY A 25 -32.86 -6.66 29.72
C GLY A 25 -31.69 -6.15 30.55
N ASP A 26 -32.02 -5.53 31.68
CA ASP A 26 -31.16 -4.89 32.69
C ASP A 26 -30.50 -5.90 33.66
N LYS A 27 -29.34 -5.51 34.23
CA LYS A 27 -28.76 -5.80 35.57
C LYS A 27 -28.01 -7.12 35.93
N LYS A 28 -26.78 -6.85 36.40
CA LYS A 28 -26.06 -7.26 37.64
C LYS A 28 -25.33 -8.61 37.75
N ASP A 29 -24.05 -8.44 38.11
CA ASP A 29 -23.08 -9.22 38.90
C ASP A 29 -23.50 -10.60 39.46
N ASP A 30 -22.64 -11.60 39.28
CA ASP A 30 -21.89 -12.21 40.39
C ASP A 30 -20.81 -13.23 39.95
N THR A 31 -19.58 -12.95 40.37
CA THR A 31 -18.50 -13.80 40.90
C THR A 31 -18.62 -15.35 40.87
N LYS A 32 -17.53 -15.99 40.40
CA LYS A 32 -16.74 -17.08 41.06
C LYS A 32 -16.54 -18.38 40.24
N THR A 33 -15.32 -18.49 39.69
CA THR A 33 -14.30 -19.56 39.83
C THR A 33 -14.67 -21.06 39.84
N ALA A 34 -13.81 -21.81 39.12
CA ALA A 34 -13.40 -23.21 39.27
C ALA A 34 -14.26 -24.25 38.52
N LYS A 35 -13.76 -25.41 38.08
CA LYS A 35 -12.43 -25.99 37.77
C LYS A 35 -12.76 -27.44 37.36
N ASP A 36 -11.98 -27.99 36.44
CA ASP A 36 -11.79 -29.43 36.15
C ASP A 36 -12.93 -30.27 35.53
N SER A 37 -12.58 -30.79 34.35
CA SER A 37 -12.44 -32.21 34.03
C SER A 37 -13.65 -33.14 34.17
N SER A 38 -14.03 -33.77 33.05
CA SER A 38 -13.73 -35.20 32.83
C SER A 38 -14.63 -35.79 31.73
N ALA A 39 -13.96 -36.45 30.77
CA ALA A 39 -14.35 -37.65 30.03
C ALA A 39 -15.83 -37.89 29.66
N SER A 40 -16.09 -38.14 28.36
CA SER A 40 -16.44 -39.50 27.90
C SER A 40 -16.64 -39.59 26.38
N SER A 41 -15.89 -40.51 25.78
CA SER A 41 -16.27 -41.45 24.72
C SER A 41 -16.55 -40.98 23.28
N SER A 42 -15.50 -41.14 22.46
CA SER A 42 -15.38 -42.06 21.32
C SER A 42 -16.58 -42.30 20.38
N SER A 43 -16.41 -41.89 19.11
CA SER A 43 -16.58 -42.80 17.96
C SER A 43 -15.86 -42.25 16.71
N VAL A 44 -15.16 -43.16 16.03
CA VAL A 44 -14.45 -43.05 14.74
C VAL A 44 -15.45 -42.94 13.57
N VAL A 45 -15.15 -42.31 12.42
CA VAL A 45 -14.64 -42.87 11.13
C VAL A 45 -14.41 -41.66 10.18
N LYS A 46 -13.19 -41.33 9.73
CA LYS A 46 -12.43 -41.77 8.51
C LYS A 46 -12.91 -41.21 7.14
N THR A 47 -12.00 -40.46 6.51
CA THR A 47 -11.61 -40.50 5.08
C THR A 47 -12.13 -39.43 4.10
N GLU A 48 -11.24 -38.44 3.87
CA GLU A 48 -10.70 -37.89 2.60
C GLU A 48 -11.54 -37.05 1.59
N THR A 49 -11.07 -35.79 1.48
CA THR A 49 -10.59 -35.12 0.24
C THR A 49 -11.61 -34.65 -0.80
N SER A 50 -11.93 -33.35 -0.79
CA SER A 50 -11.45 -32.37 -1.81
C SER A 50 -12.13 -30.99 -1.73
N LYS A 51 -11.31 -29.98 -1.40
CA LYS A 51 -11.14 -28.71 -2.14
C LYS A 51 -12.35 -27.76 -2.33
N SER A 52 -12.43 -26.75 -1.46
CA SER A 52 -12.52 -25.35 -1.92
C SER A 52 -12.01 -24.40 -0.83
N SER A 53 -10.76 -23.99 -1.03
CA SER A 53 -10.16 -22.70 -0.70
C SER A 53 -11.06 -21.62 -0.08
N THR A 54 -10.84 -21.37 1.20
CA THR A 54 -10.81 -20.01 1.76
C THR A 54 -9.72 -20.00 2.80
N SER A 55 -8.57 -19.50 2.37
CA SER A 55 -7.42 -19.20 3.21
C SER A 55 -7.80 -18.07 4.15
N SER A 56 -8.30 -18.43 5.33
CA SER A 56 -8.22 -17.57 6.49
C SER A 56 -6.82 -17.73 7.05
N GLU A 57 -5.89 -16.90 6.58
CA GLU A 57 -4.60 -16.71 7.24
C GLU A 57 -4.47 -15.26 7.66
N THR A 58 -4.75 -15.07 8.95
CA THR A 58 -4.34 -13.98 9.81
C THR A 58 -2.87 -13.63 9.59
N LYS A 59 -2.59 -12.51 8.93
CA LYS A 59 -1.32 -11.79 9.01
C LYS A 59 -1.60 -10.31 9.24
N THR A 60 -1.53 -9.94 10.52
CA THR A 60 -1.25 -8.59 11.04
C THR A 60 -1.88 -7.43 10.28
N ASP A 61 -3.11 -7.12 10.67
CA ASP A 61 -3.76 -5.82 10.44
C ASP A 61 -2.94 -4.69 11.08
N ALA A 62 -1.99 -4.14 10.34
CA ALA A 62 -1.76 -2.70 10.38
C ALA A 62 -2.94 -2.02 9.67
N LYS A 63 -4.15 -2.14 10.25
CA LYS A 63 -5.36 -1.44 9.80
C LYS A 63 -5.22 0.03 10.21
N ALA A 64 -4.28 0.74 9.59
CA ALA A 64 -4.46 2.15 9.38
C ALA A 64 -5.64 2.26 8.41
N ASP A 65 -6.78 2.79 8.86
CA ASP A 65 -7.91 3.11 7.99
C ASP A 65 -7.48 4.25 7.04
N LEU A 66 -6.70 3.91 6.01
CA LEU A 66 -6.26 4.85 4.98
C LEU A 66 -7.50 5.36 4.25
N LYS A 67 -7.52 6.65 3.92
CA LYS A 67 -8.58 7.22 3.11
C LYS A 67 -8.32 6.90 1.65
N ASP A 68 -9.33 6.41 0.96
CA ASP A 68 -9.27 6.17 -0.48
C ASP A 68 -8.91 7.45 -1.23
N GLY A 69 -8.05 7.32 -2.24
CA GLY A 69 -7.55 8.47 -2.98
C GLY A 69 -6.23 8.20 -3.67
N GLU A 70 -5.77 9.21 -4.39
CA GLU A 70 -4.44 9.25 -5.00
C GLU A 70 -3.60 10.28 -4.24
N TYR A 71 -2.43 9.85 -3.76
CA TYR A 71 -1.53 10.66 -2.96
C TYR A 71 -0.20 10.79 -3.69
N THR A 72 0.26 12.02 -3.88
CA THR A 72 1.41 12.30 -4.76
C THR A 72 2.49 13.11 -4.06
N LEU A 73 3.73 12.77 -4.34
CA LEU A 73 4.94 13.43 -3.86
C LEU A 73 5.91 13.62 -5.01
N GLU A 74 6.53 14.79 -5.09
CA GLU A 74 7.56 15.10 -6.09
C GLU A 74 8.69 15.93 -5.46
N GLU A 75 9.94 15.63 -5.84
CA GLU A 75 11.09 16.46 -5.51
C GLU A 75 11.15 17.71 -6.40
N LYS A 76 11.56 18.85 -5.84
CA LYS A 76 11.72 20.10 -6.60
C LYS A 76 13.00 20.15 -7.41
N ASN A 77 14.10 19.60 -6.87
CA ASN A 77 15.42 19.72 -7.46
C ASN A 77 15.89 18.37 -8.02
N GLU A 78 16.71 18.44 -9.05
CA GLU A 78 17.36 17.26 -9.62
C GLU A 78 18.68 16.96 -8.91
N SER A 79 18.85 15.71 -8.50
CA SER A 79 20.12 15.15 -8.05
C SER A 79 20.64 14.20 -9.12
N ASN A 80 21.85 14.45 -9.63
CA ASN A 80 22.46 13.70 -10.73
C ASN A 80 21.58 13.64 -12.01
N GLY A 81 20.84 14.72 -12.29
CA GLY A 81 19.96 14.84 -13.46
C GLY A 81 18.62 14.13 -13.34
N TYR A 82 18.27 13.68 -12.14
CA TYR A 82 17.01 13.00 -11.84
C TYR A 82 16.32 13.60 -10.62
N ARG A 83 14.99 13.58 -10.61
CA ARG A 83 14.18 13.89 -9.44
C ARG A 83 13.15 12.80 -9.20
N THR A 84 12.75 12.61 -7.96
CA THR A 84 11.78 11.60 -7.57
C THR A 84 10.36 12.06 -7.85
N VAL A 85 9.56 11.16 -8.41
CA VAL A 85 8.10 11.24 -8.44
C VAL A 85 7.54 9.99 -7.79
N PHE A 86 6.54 10.15 -6.93
CA PHE A 86 5.97 9.03 -6.21
C PHE A 86 4.47 9.22 -6.02
N THR A 87 3.69 8.28 -6.53
CA THR A 87 2.25 8.19 -6.28
C THR A 87 1.89 6.88 -5.58
N ILE A 88 1.02 6.92 -4.59
CA ILE A 88 0.28 5.74 -4.10
C ILE A 88 -1.22 5.91 -4.34
N VAL A 89 -1.91 4.82 -4.62
CA VAL A 89 -3.37 4.80 -4.75
C VAL A 89 -3.96 3.94 -3.66
N VAL A 90 -4.84 4.50 -2.85
CA VAL A 90 -5.56 3.80 -1.78
C VAL A 90 -6.98 3.48 -2.26
N LYS A 91 -7.38 2.21 -2.12
CA LYS A 91 -8.73 1.71 -2.40
C LYS A 91 -9.13 0.75 -1.28
N ASP A 92 -10.37 0.85 -0.81
CA ASP A 92 -10.90 0.04 0.29
C ASP A 92 -10.01 0.07 1.55
N GLY A 93 -9.40 1.24 1.81
CA GLY A 93 -8.49 1.45 2.93
C GLY A 93 -7.12 0.76 2.82
N LYS A 94 -6.74 0.28 1.64
CA LYS A 94 -5.47 -0.40 1.37
C LYS A 94 -4.69 0.26 0.23
N ILE A 95 -3.36 0.21 0.29
CA ILE A 95 -2.50 0.63 -0.82
C ILE A 95 -2.69 -0.38 -1.96
N SER A 96 -3.34 0.06 -3.02
CA SER A 96 -3.64 -0.73 -4.22
C SER A 96 -2.59 -0.59 -5.31
N GLU A 97 -1.92 0.56 -5.38
CA GLU A 97 -0.86 0.84 -6.36
C GLU A 97 0.25 1.69 -5.71
N SER A 98 1.49 1.44 -6.12
CA SER A 98 2.68 2.23 -5.80
C SER A 98 3.42 2.53 -7.10
N LYS A 99 3.70 3.81 -7.35
CA LYS A 99 4.35 4.34 -8.56
C LYS A 99 5.46 5.29 -8.18
N TYR A 100 6.48 4.76 -7.52
CA TYR A 100 7.76 5.41 -7.30
C TYR A 100 8.61 5.33 -8.56
N ASP A 101 9.22 6.44 -8.95
CA ASP A 101 10.22 6.50 -10.01
C ASP A 101 11.17 7.68 -9.79
N ASN A 102 12.26 7.69 -10.54
CA ASN A 102 13.12 8.85 -10.72
C ASN A 102 13.03 9.26 -12.18
N ILE A 103 12.68 10.51 -12.46
CA ILE A 103 12.54 11.03 -13.82
C ILE A 103 13.58 12.12 -14.11
N ASN A 104 14.02 12.21 -15.35
CA ASN A 104 14.90 13.30 -15.79
C ASN A 104 14.09 14.58 -16.04
N LYS A 105 14.78 15.67 -16.42
CA LYS A 105 14.18 16.96 -16.78
C LYS A 105 13.11 16.88 -17.88
N ASP A 106 13.20 15.89 -18.76
CA ASP A 106 12.29 15.68 -19.89
C ASP A 106 11.10 14.78 -19.49
N GLY A 107 11.07 14.31 -18.24
CA GLY A 107 10.02 13.44 -17.70
C GLY A 107 10.24 11.95 -17.99
N GLU A 108 11.40 11.57 -18.51
CA GLU A 108 11.69 10.17 -18.85
C GLU A 108 12.15 9.40 -17.61
N SER A 109 11.63 8.18 -17.46
CA SER A 109 11.96 7.28 -16.36
C SER A 109 13.44 6.88 -16.37
N LYS A 110 14.06 6.88 -15.19
CA LYS A 110 15.40 6.35 -14.96
C LYS A 110 15.47 4.84 -15.19
N THR A 111 14.35 4.13 -15.05
CA THR A 111 14.27 2.71 -15.43
C THR A 111 14.52 2.50 -16.92
N ALA A 112 14.23 3.50 -17.77
CA ALA A 112 14.47 3.45 -19.21
C ALA A 112 15.89 3.89 -19.61
N ASP A 113 16.69 4.46 -18.69
CA ASP A 113 18.08 4.82 -18.97
C ASP A 113 19.00 3.59 -18.93
N THR A 114 19.08 2.92 -20.07
CA THR A 114 19.91 1.72 -20.27
C THR A 114 21.39 1.95 -19.93
N LYS A 115 21.91 3.16 -20.15
CA LYS A 115 23.32 3.48 -19.87
C LYS A 115 23.54 3.59 -18.37
N TYR A 116 22.65 4.27 -17.65
CA TYR A 116 22.71 4.34 -16.20
C TYR A 116 22.49 2.97 -15.56
N ASN A 117 21.51 2.20 -16.03
CA ASN A 117 21.23 0.85 -15.52
C ASN A 117 22.46 -0.04 -15.63
N LYS A 118 23.12 -0.08 -16.81
CA LYS A 118 24.34 -0.86 -16.99
C LYS A 118 25.46 -0.40 -16.04
N MET A 119 25.69 0.90 -15.96
CA MET A 119 26.75 1.47 -15.12
C MET A 119 26.53 1.19 -13.62
N MET A 120 25.29 1.29 -13.14
CA MET A 120 24.95 0.98 -11.75
C MET A 120 25.06 -0.53 -11.49
N LYS A 121 24.54 -1.37 -12.40
CA LYS A 121 24.60 -2.83 -12.26
C LYS A 121 26.02 -3.34 -12.14
N ASP A 122 26.94 -2.82 -12.97
CA ASP A 122 28.35 -3.17 -12.96
C ASP A 122 29.05 -2.76 -11.63
N LYS A 123 28.57 -1.70 -10.96
CA LYS A 123 29.20 -1.15 -9.74
C LYS A 123 28.60 -1.65 -8.43
N SER A 124 27.28 -1.79 -8.38
CA SER A 124 26.54 -2.06 -7.14
C SER A 124 25.73 -3.36 -7.18
N GLY A 125 25.71 -4.07 -8.31
CA GLY A 125 24.98 -5.33 -8.45
C GLY A 125 23.47 -5.18 -8.65
N THR A 126 22.95 -3.95 -8.70
CA THR A 126 21.54 -3.65 -9.01
C THR A 126 21.41 -2.43 -9.92
N SER A 127 20.20 -2.11 -10.37
CA SER A 127 19.91 -1.01 -11.27
C SER A 127 18.48 -0.51 -11.10
N PRO A 128 18.17 0.75 -11.49
CA PRO A 128 16.83 1.32 -11.39
C PRO A 128 15.71 0.45 -11.94
N ASP A 129 15.89 -0.16 -13.11
CA ASP A 129 14.94 -1.11 -13.72
C ASP A 129 14.72 -2.40 -12.91
N ILE A 130 15.55 -2.68 -11.90
CA ILE A 130 15.40 -3.82 -10.98
C ILE A 130 14.80 -3.36 -9.65
N PHE A 131 15.45 -2.40 -8.97
CA PHE A 131 15.06 -2.05 -7.60
C PHE A 131 13.77 -1.23 -7.54
N ILE A 132 13.46 -0.41 -8.58
CA ILE A 132 12.24 0.42 -8.57
C ILE A 132 10.98 -0.44 -8.64
N PRO A 133 10.85 -1.42 -9.56
CA PRO A 133 9.72 -2.35 -9.55
C PRO A 133 9.63 -3.18 -8.26
N GLU A 134 10.77 -3.62 -7.72
CA GLU A 134 10.83 -4.40 -6.49
C GLU A 134 10.27 -3.64 -5.28
N LEU A 135 10.71 -2.39 -5.08
CA LEU A 135 10.23 -1.53 -3.99
C LEU A 135 8.73 -1.21 -4.11
N ASN A 136 8.27 -0.89 -5.32
CA ASN A 136 6.85 -0.62 -5.56
C ASN A 136 5.97 -1.82 -5.22
N LYS A 137 6.39 -3.02 -5.66
CA LYS A 137 5.70 -4.26 -5.34
C LYS A 137 5.72 -4.52 -3.83
N ALA A 138 6.90 -4.37 -3.20
CA ALA A 138 7.07 -4.61 -1.78
C ALA A 138 6.16 -3.73 -0.91
N LEU A 139 5.98 -2.45 -1.25
CA LEU A 139 5.07 -1.58 -0.51
C LEU A 139 3.60 -2.00 -0.63
N VAL A 140 3.17 -2.42 -1.82
CA VAL A 140 1.79 -2.92 -2.03
C VAL A 140 1.58 -4.23 -1.25
N GLU A 141 2.57 -5.10 -1.16
CA GLU A 141 2.46 -6.36 -0.39
C GLU A 141 2.54 -6.11 1.12
N ALA A 142 3.44 -5.23 1.56
CA ALA A 142 3.69 -4.95 2.97
C ALA A 142 2.60 -4.09 3.62
N GLN A 143 1.96 -3.19 2.85
CA GLN A 143 1.03 -2.16 3.35
C GLN A 143 1.64 -1.18 4.39
N ASP A 144 2.92 -1.33 4.70
CA ASP A 144 3.65 -0.51 5.66
C ASP A 144 5.06 -0.24 5.09
N PRO A 145 5.43 1.04 4.85
CA PRO A 145 6.75 1.38 4.35
C PRO A 145 7.88 1.05 5.33
N GLU A 146 7.64 0.95 6.64
CA GLU A 146 8.71 0.68 7.61
C GLU A 146 9.28 -0.73 7.49
N VAL A 147 8.45 -1.69 7.11
CA VAL A 147 8.83 -3.10 6.96
C VAL A 147 9.30 -3.46 5.55
N VAL A 148 9.26 -2.52 4.60
CA VAL A 148 9.87 -2.73 3.28
C VAL A 148 11.39 -2.83 3.45
N ASP A 149 11.97 -3.92 2.96
CA ASP A 149 13.41 -4.15 3.00
C ASP A 149 14.17 -3.23 2.04
N THR A 150 15.42 -2.92 2.39
CA THR A 150 16.31 -2.20 1.49
C THR A 150 16.91 -3.13 0.45
N VAL A 151 17.03 -2.66 -0.80
CA VAL A 151 17.65 -3.43 -1.87
C VAL A 151 19.17 -3.26 -1.81
N SER A 152 19.89 -4.39 -1.78
CA SER A 152 21.37 -4.39 -1.77
C SER A 152 21.92 -3.68 -3.00
N GLY A 153 22.87 -2.76 -2.79
CA GLY A 153 23.42 -1.92 -3.86
C GLY A 153 22.56 -0.69 -4.22
N ALA A 154 21.40 -0.52 -3.58
CA ALA A 154 20.51 0.63 -3.73
C ALA A 154 19.97 1.14 -2.37
N THR A 155 20.69 0.90 -1.26
CA THR A 155 20.25 1.23 0.11
C THR A 155 19.77 2.67 0.25
N SER A 156 20.52 3.66 -0.24
CA SER A 156 20.12 5.08 -0.17
C SER A 156 18.81 5.36 -0.94
N SER A 157 18.61 4.72 -2.10
CA SER A 157 17.35 4.82 -2.85
C SER A 157 16.20 4.15 -2.10
N SER A 158 16.45 3.01 -1.44
CA SER A 158 15.45 2.32 -0.63
C SER A 158 15.06 3.10 0.62
N GLU A 159 15.99 3.73 1.31
CA GLU A 159 15.70 4.60 2.46
C GLU A 159 14.85 5.80 2.05
N THR A 160 15.24 6.48 0.95
CA THR A 160 14.48 7.60 0.38
C THR A 160 13.05 7.16 0.00
N PHE A 161 12.92 5.99 -0.64
CA PHE A 161 11.62 5.40 -0.94
C PHE A 161 10.76 5.20 0.31
N LYS A 162 11.33 4.62 1.38
CA LYS A 162 10.61 4.40 2.64
C LYS A 162 10.17 5.71 3.26
N ASP A 163 11.04 6.72 3.29
CA ASP A 163 10.73 8.03 3.88
C ASP A 163 9.63 8.77 3.12
N TYR A 164 9.64 8.72 1.79
CA TYR A 164 8.59 9.32 0.96
C TYR A 164 7.28 8.53 1.03
N ALA A 165 7.35 7.19 1.06
CA ALA A 165 6.17 6.35 1.25
C ALA A 165 5.51 6.62 2.61
N LYS A 166 6.27 6.82 3.68
CA LYS A 166 5.73 7.24 5.00
C LYS A 166 4.94 8.53 4.89
N GLN A 167 5.47 9.55 4.21
CA GLN A 167 4.76 10.81 4.03
C GLN A 167 3.45 10.65 3.25
N LEU A 168 3.46 9.84 2.19
CA LEU A 168 2.25 9.53 1.42
C LEU A 168 1.23 8.74 2.24
N VAL A 169 1.67 7.79 3.07
CA VAL A 169 0.80 7.04 4.00
C VAL A 169 0.21 7.96 5.07
N GLU A 170 0.98 8.91 5.61
CA GLU A 170 0.47 9.92 6.54
C GLU A 170 -0.54 10.87 5.89
N ALA A 171 -0.32 11.25 4.63
CA ALA A 171 -1.30 12.00 3.85
C ALA A 171 -2.58 11.17 3.64
N ALA A 172 -2.45 9.88 3.34
CA ALA A 172 -3.56 8.95 3.20
C ALA A 172 -4.36 8.73 4.49
N LYS A 173 -3.71 8.68 5.65
CA LYS A 173 -4.40 8.65 6.95
C LYS A 173 -5.27 9.89 7.17
N LYS A 174 -4.82 11.05 6.67
CA LYS A 174 -5.52 12.34 6.78
C LYS A 174 -6.52 12.59 5.66
N GLY A 175 -6.44 11.84 4.55
CA GLY A 175 -7.19 12.13 3.33
C GLY A 175 -6.71 13.40 2.60
N ASP A 176 -5.47 13.81 2.82
CA ASP A 176 -4.89 15.00 2.18
C ASP A 176 -4.30 14.64 0.83
N THR A 177 -5.02 14.94 -0.24
CA THR A 177 -4.61 14.63 -1.62
C THR A 177 -3.80 15.75 -2.27
N ALA A 178 -3.44 16.81 -1.52
CA ALA A 178 -2.54 17.84 -2.03
C ALA A 178 -1.17 17.22 -2.38
N LYS A 179 -0.60 17.63 -3.52
CA LYS A 179 0.75 17.20 -3.91
C LYS A 179 1.76 17.67 -2.85
N ILE A 180 2.52 16.74 -2.32
CA ILE A 180 3.65 17.02 -1.43
C ILE A 180 4.86 17.39 -2.28
N GLU A 181 5.43 18.56 -2.07
CA GLU A 181 6.66 18.96 -2.75
C GLU A 181 7.84 18.92 -1.78
N ILE A 182 8.89 18.17 -2.13
CA ILE A 182 10.10 18.05 -1.33
C ILE A 182 11.20 18.93 -1.92
N ASP A 183 11.61 19.96 -1.18
CA ASP A 183 12.83 20.71 -1.50
C ASP A 183 14.06 19.90 -1.04
N ASN A 184 14.46 18.94 -1.86
CA ASN A 184 15.66 18.14 -1.66
C ASN A 184 16.88 19.04 -1.91
N LYS A 185 17.43 19.61 -0.84
CA LYS A 185 18.64 20.44 -0.90
C LYS A 185 19.77 19.64 -1.57
N VAL A 186 20.12 20.02 -2.80
CA VAL A 186 21.28 19.44 -3.50
C VAL A 186 22.49 20.22 -3.01
N GLU A 187 23.22 19.68 -2.01
CA GLU A 187 24.49 20.26 -1.61
C GLU A 187 25.43 20.28 -2.82
N LYS A 188 25.77 21.48 -3.30
CA LYS A 188 26.78 21.67 -4.34
C LYS A 188 28.14 21.29 -3.72
N LYS A 189 28.67 20.12 -4.12
CA LYS A 189 30.08 19.77 -3.88
C LYS A 189 30.99 20.53 -4.83
#